data_AF-Q6QHY8-F1
#
_entry.id   AF-Q6QHY8-F1
#
_cell.length_a   1.000
_cell.length_b   1.000
_cell.length_c   1.000
_cell.angle_alpha   90.00
_cell.angle_beta   90.00
_cell.angle_gamma   90.00
#
_symmetry.space_group_name_H-M   'P 1'
#
loop_
_entity.id
_entity.type
_entity.pdbx_description
1 polymer ?
#
loop_
_entity_poly.entity_id
_entity_poly.type
_entity_poly.pdbx_seq_one_letter_code
_entity_poly.pdbx_strand_id
1 'polypeptide(L)'
;RDGILYIKPTLTADRFGEDFLYNGVLDLNQEGCNINIDGGCYVVAGDEIINPAQSARMVTSDSFSFTFGTIEVRAKMPKGDWLWPAIWMLPTDEIHGGWP
;
A
#
# COMPACT_ATOMS: atom_id res chain seq x y z
N ARG A 1 14.28 -16.41 4.46
CA ARG A 1 14.25 -15.30 5.43
C ARG A 1 13.10 -15.60 6.37
N ASP A 2 13.41 -15.94 7.62
CA ASP A 2 12.69 -16.26 8.87
C ASP A 2 11.14 -16.15 9.01
N GLY A 3 10.36 -16.05 7.93
CA GLY A 3 8.89 -15.99 7.95
C GLY A 3 8.31 -14.67 8.47
N ILE A 4 9.14 -13.67 8.77
CA ILE A 4 8.70 -12.38 9.32
C ILE A 4 8.67 -11.32 8.22
N LEU A 5 7.52 -10.69 8.09
CA LEU A 5 7.28 -9.55 7.22
C LEU A 5 7.45 -8.24 8.00
N TYR A 6 8.18 -7.29 7.41
CA TYR A 6 8.34 -5.95 7.95
C TYR A 6 7.78 -4.94 6.97
N ILE A 7 6.76 -4.19 7.40
CA ILE A 7 6.25 -3.03 6.68
C ILE A 7 6.65 -1.80 7.47
N LYS A 8 7.44 -0.93 6.85
CA LYS A 8 7.88 0.34 7.43
C LYS A 8 7.66 1.43 6.40
N PRO A 9 6.81 2.42 6.68
CA PRO A 9 6.71 3.59 5.82
C PRO A 9 8.05 4.32 5.73
N THR A 10 8.36 4.84 4.55
CA THR A 10 9.59 5.60 4.25
C THR A 10 9.23 6.89 3.54
N LEU A 11 10.14 7.87 3.56
CA LEU A 11 9.94 9.07 2.75
C LEU A 11 10.31 8.76 1.31
N THR A 12 9.53 9.28 0.35
CA THR A 12 9.84 9.15 -1.08
C THR A 12 11.19 9.81 -1.39
N ALA A 13 11.50 10.92 -0.71
CA ALA A 13 12.78 11.62 -0.84
C ALA A 13 13.98 10.77 -0.35
N ASP A 14 13.79 9.83 0.59
CA ASP A 14 14.87 8.91 1.01
C ASP A 14 15.37 8.04 -0.15
N ARG A 15 14.50 7.77 -1.14
CA ARG A 15 14.80 6.95 -2.30
C ARG A 15 15.21 7.76 -3.53
N PHE A 16 14.54 8.89 -3.78
CA PHE A 16 14.68 9.62 -5.05
C PHE A 16 15.24 11.04 -4.90
N GLY A 17 15.43 11.53 -3.68
CA GLY A 17 15.83 12.91 -3.38
C GLY A 17 14.65 13.90 -3.32
N GLU A 18 14.88 15.05 -2.70
CA GLU A 18 13.86 16.09 -2.50
C GLU A 18 13.36 16.69 -3.83
N ASP A 19 14.26 16.93 -4.79
CA ASP A 19 13.89 17.53 -6.09
C ASP A 19 12.92 16.65 -6.90
N PHE A 20 12.94 15.34 -6.67
CA PHE A 20 12.05 14.38 -7.31
C PHE A 20 10.59 14.59 -6.89
N LEU A 21 10.33 15.08 -5.67
CA LEU A 21 8.97 15.35 -5.22
C LEU A 21 8.27 16.41 -6.09
N TYR A 22 9.04 17.35 -6.63
CA TYR A 22 8.53 18.50 -7.37
C TYR A 22 8.64 18.36 -8.89
N ASN A 23 9.55 17.52 -9.38
CA ASN A 23 9.84 17.43 -10.83
C ASN A 23 9.87 15.98 -11.37
N GLY A 24 9.64 15.00 -10.51
CA GLY A 24 9.77 13.59 -10.84
C GLY A 24 8.55 12.97 -11.49
N VAL A 25 8.75 11.74 -11.98
CA VAL A 25 7.68 10.81 -12.37
C VAL A 25 7.85 9.54 -11.54
N LEU A 26 6.91 9.29 -10.64
CA LEU A 26 6.83 8.06 -9.87
C LEU A 26 6.01 7.03 -10.65
N ASP A 27 6.60 5.89 -10.96
CA ASP A 27 5.92 4.74 -11.58
C ASP A 27 6.27 3.45 -10.82
N LEU A 28 5.29 2.93 -10.08
CA LEU A 28 5.38 1.70 -9.27
C LEU A 28 4.71 0.50 -9.94
N ASN A 29 4.24 0.62 -11.19
CA ASN A 29 3.50 -0.47 -11.85
C ASN A 29 4.34 -1.75 -12.01
N GLN A 30 5.64 -1.59 -12.24
CA GLN A 30 6.59 -2.71 -12.32
C GLN A 30 7.09 -3.18 -10.94
N GLU A 31 6.72 -2.49 -9.87
CA GLU A 31 7.11 -2.79 -8.48
C GLU A 31 6.00 -3.52 -7.71
N GLY A 32 4.97 -4.02 -8.42
CA GLY A 32 3.89 -4.78 -7.80
C GLY A 32 2.82 -3.91 -7.15
N CYS A 33 2.66 -2.66 -7.60
CA CYS A 33 1.56 -1.82 -7.14
C CYS A 33 0.21 -2.45 -7.52
N ASN A 34 -0.66 -2.64 -6.52
CA ASN A 34 -1.94 -3.36 -6.67
C ASN A 34 -3.16 -2.43 -6.72
N ILE A 35 -2.99 -1.12 -6.54
CA ILE A 35 -4.10 -0.17 -6.64
C ILE A 35 -3.61 1.23 -7.00
N ASN A 36 -4.11 1.78 -8.10
CA ASN A 36 -3.78 3.15 -8.52
C ASN A 36 -4.97 4.09 -8.24
N ILE A 37 -5.13 4.49 -6.98
CA ILE A 37 -6.08 5.51 -6.54
C ILE A 37 -5.28 6.71 -6.06
N ASP A 38 -5.70 7.92 -6.43
CA ASP A 38 -5.11 9.19 -5.98
C ASP A 38 -3.58 9.20 -6.06
N GLY A 39 -3.03 8.71 -7.18
CA GLY A 39 -1.59 8.67 -7.40
C GLY A 39 -0.85 7.52 -6.69
N GLY A 40 -1.54 6.49 -6.23
CA GLY A 40 -0.94 5.38 -5.49
C GLY A 40 0.13 4.58 -6.25
N CYS A 41 0.04 4.48 -7.59
CA CYS A 41 1.04 3.77 -8.40
C CYS A 41 1.79 4.68 -9.38
N TYR A 42 1.12 5.69 -9.95
CA TYR A 42 1.70 6.53 -10.98
C TYR A 42 1.35 8.01 -10.74
N VAL A 43 2.36 8.86 -10.62
CA VAL A 43 2.21 10.32 -10.46
C VAL A 43 3.31 11.03 -11.22
N VAL A 44 2.93 12.09 -11.93
CA VAL A 44 3.86 13.07 -12.50
C VAL A 44 3.75 14.32 -11.65
N ALA A 45 4.86 14.82 -11.11
CA ALA A 45 4.87 16.04 -10.34
C ALA A 45 4.51 17.26 -11.22
N GLY A 46 3.79 18.22 -10.64
CA GLY A 46 3.32 19.42 -11.33
C GLY A 46 2.70 20.39 -10.34
N ASP A 47 1.40 20.66 -10.48
CA ASP A 47 0.65 21.46 -9.50
C ASP A 47 0.62 20.80 -8.11
N GLU A 48 0.68 19.46 -8.08
CA GLU A 48 0.85 18.66 -6.88
C GLU A 48 2.22 17.97 -6.87
N ILE A 49 2.75 17.77 -5.67
CA ILE A 49 3.99 17.02 -5.46
C ILE A 49 3.73 15.52 -5.50
N ILE A 50 4.76 14.72 -5.79
CA ILE A 50 4.73 13.28 -5.54
C ILE A 50 4.43 13.04 -4.05
N ASN A 51 3.60 12.03 -3.76
CA ASN A 51 3.27 11.60 -2.41
C ASN A 51 4.57 11.48 -1.59
N PRO A 52 4.74 12.26 -0.51
CA PRO A 52 6.02 12.37 0.19
C PRO A 52 6.34 11.14 1.06
N ALA A 53 5.35 10.29 1.32
CA ALA A 53 5.49 9.06 2.08
C ALA A 53 5.09 7.85 1.24
N GLN A 54 5.84 6.77 1.37
CA GLN A 54 5.56 5.47 0.76
C GLN A 54 5.24 4.46 1.84
N SER A 55 4.30 3.57 1.56
CA SER A 55 3.94 2.44 2.42
C SER A 55 3.73 1.20 1.54
N ALA A 56 3.34 0.09 2.15
CA ALA A 56 3.03 -1.13 1.43
C ALA A 56 1.57 -1.54 1.65
N ARG A 57 0.96 -2.05 0.60
CA ARG A 57 -0.33 -2.75 0.63
C ARG A 57 -0.13 -4.12 0.00
N MET A 58 -0.57 -5.18 0.67
CA MET A 58 -0.62 -6.53 0.11
C MET A 58 -2.06 -7.00 0.10
N VAL A 59 -2.42 -7.69 -0.97
CA VAL A 59 -3.76 -8.25 -1.19
C VAL A 59 -3.62 -9.70 -1.63
N THR A 60 -4.62 -10.50 -1.31
CA THR A 60 -4.68 -11.91 -1.74
C THR A 60 -5.81 -12.17 -2.73
N SER A 61 -6.43 -11.11 -3.30
CA SER A 61 -7.61 -11.19 -4.19
C SER A 61 -7.46 -12.24 -5.29
N ASP A 62 -6.28 -12.33 -5.92
CA ASP A 62 -6.02 -13.23 -7.05
C ASP A 62 -5.22 -14.48 -6.68
N SER A 63 -4.94 -14.70 -5.39
CA SER A 63 -4.05 -15.78 -4.93
C SER A 63 -4.62 -16.65 -3.83
N PHE A 64 -5.38 -16.08 -2.91
CA PHE A 64 -5.96 -16.81 -1.79
C PHE A 64 -7.24 -16.14 -1.28
N SER A 65 -8.30 -16.92 -1.27
CA SER A 65 -9.54 -16.62 -0.56
C SER A 65 -9.98 -17.86 0.22
N PHE A 66 -10.81 -17.63 1.22
CA PHE A 66 -11.32 -18.70 2.07
C PHE A 66 -12.72 -18.34 2.53
N THR A 67 -13.53 -19.36 2.79
CA THR A 67 -14.89 -19.19 3.31
C THR A 67 -14.99 -19.89 4.65
N PHE A 68 -15.39 -19.14 5.68
CA PHE A 68 -15.48 -19.61 7.07
C PHE A 68 -14.14 -20.01 7.69
N GLY A 69 -14.17 -20.40 8.96
CA GLY A 69 -12.95 -20.77 9.71
C GLY A 69 -12.39 -19.60 10.53
N THR A 70 -11.15 -19.75 10.99
CA THR A 70 -10.46 -18.78 11.85
C THR A 70 -9.19 -18.30 11.19
N ILE A 71 -9.03 -16.97 11.13
CA ILE A 71 -7.76 -16.34 10.74
C ILE A 71 -7.13 -15.71 11.98
N GLU A 72 -5.87 -16.06 12.20
CA GLU A 72 -5.05 -15.49 13.26
C GLU A 72 -3.86 -14.75 12.65
N VAL A 73 -3.70 -13.48 13.02
CA VAL A 73 -2.55 -12.67 12.60
C VAL A 73 -1.80 -12.20 13.83
N ARG A 74 -0.52 -12.56 13.92
CA ARG A 74 0.39 -12.07 14.97
C ARG A 74 1.23 -10.93 14.42
N ALA A 75 0.93 -9.70 14.83
CA ALA A 75 1.62 -8.51 14.38
C ALA A 75 2.03 -7.60 15.54
N LYS A 76 3.12 -6.86 15.36
CA LYS A 76 3.52 -5.75 16.22
C LYS A 76 3.22 -4.44 15.50
N MET A 77 2.30 -3.65 16.05
CA MET A 77 1.91 -2.38 15.43
C MET A 77 3.01 -1.32 15.59
N PRO A 78 3.18 -0.44 14.59
CA PRO A 78 4.09 0.69 14.71
C PRO A 78 3.54 1.72 15.71
N LYS A 79 4.43 2.61 16.19
CA LYS A 79 4.07 3.74 17.05
C LYS A 79 4.50 5.03 16.38
N GLY A 80 3.63 6.03 16.40
CA GLY A 80 3.85 7.34 15.80
C GLY A 80 2.53 8.00 15.45
N ASP A 81 2.56 9.32 15.30
CA ASP A 81 1.38 10.07 14.92
C ASP A 81 1.01 9.79 13.46
N TRP A 82 -0.29 9.81 13.18
CA TRP A 82 -0.87 9.65 11.83
C TRP A 82 -0.61 8.30 11.15
N LEU A 83 -0.07 7.31 11.84
CA LEU A 83 0.09 5.96 11.33
C LEU A 83 -1.24 5.20 11.35
N TRP A 84 -1.61 4.59 10.22
CA TRP A 84 -2.82 3.80 10.09
C TRP A 84 -2.53 2.39 9.55
N PRO A 85 -2.08 1.45 10.41
CA PRO A 85 -1.96 0.05 10.04
C PRO A 85 -3.34 -0.61 10.00
N ALA A 86 -3.60 -1.44 8.99
CA ALA A 86 -4.84 -2.19 8.86
C ALA A 86 -4.57 -3.64 8.46
N ILE A 87 -5.34 -4.56 9.05
CA ILE A 87 -5.46 -5.96 8.66
C ILE A 87 -6.94 -6.22 8.56
N TRP A 88 -7.40 -6.52 7.35
CA TRP A 88 -8.82 -6.59 7.00
C TRP A 88 -9.00 -7.47 5.78
N MET A 89 -10.26 -7.81 5.49
CA MET A 89 -10.64 -8.70 4.40
C MET A 89 -11.81 -8.10 3.65
N LEU A 90 -11.91 -8.45 2.37
CA LEU A 90 -13.02 -8.13 1.48
C LEU A 90 -13.49 -9.42 0.81
N PRO A 91 -14.76 -9.50 0.36
CA PRO A 91 -15.23 -10.63 -0.44
C PRO A 91 -14.42 -10.75 -1.74
N THR A 92 -14.28 -11.97 -2.26
CA THR A 92 -13.61 -12.21 -3.54
C THR A 92 -14.41 -11.64 -4.71
N ASP A 93 -15.74 -11.79 -4.65
CA ASP A 93 -16.65 -11.30 -5.68
C ASP A 93 -17.60 -10.24 -5.10
N GLU A 94 -17.79 -9.14 -5.83
CA GLU A 94 -18.72 -8.04 -5.47
C GLU A 94 -20.18 -8.36 -5.84
N ILE A 95 -20.67 -9.56 -5.50
CA ILE A 95 -22.01 -10.05 -5.90
C ILE A 95 -23.18 -9.27 -5.28
N HIS A 96 -22.92 -8.44 -4.28
CA HIS A 96 -23.92 -7.66 -3.55
C HIS A 96 -23.77 -6.14 -3.76
N GLY A 97 -22.92 -5.72 -4.70
CA GLY A 97 -22.53 -4.32 -4.91
C GLY A 97 -21.06 -4.10 -4.61
N GLY A 98 -20.55 -2.92 -5.00
CA GLY A 98 -19.22 -2.46 -4.61
C GLY A 98 -19.21 -1.98 -3.17
N TRP A 99 -18.02 -1.62 -2.66
CA TRP A 99 -17.85 -1.18 -1.28
C TRP A 99 -18.82 -0.06 -0.87
N PRO A 100 -19.49 -0.13 0.30
CA PRO A 100 -19.39 -1.19 1.30
C PRO A 100 -20.05 -2.51 0.88
#